data_AF-A0A290QAX8-F1
#
_entry.id   AF-A0A290QAX8-F1
#
_cell.length_a   1.000
_cell.length_b   1.000
_cell.length_c   1.000
_cell.angle_alpha   90.00
_cell.angle_beta   90.00
_cell.angle_gamma   90.00
#
_symmetry.space_group_name_H-M   'P 1'
#
loop_
_entity.id
_entity.type
_entity.pdbx_description
1 polymer ?
#
loop_
_entity_poly.entity_id
_entity_poly.type
_entity_poly.pdbx_seq_one_letter_code
_entity_poly.pdbx_strand_id
1 'polypeptide(L)' 'MPFVRTELAPLPARKRIALVAHDHEKDSLLAWARVHRDALAKHELFGTGTTGGMIASELGLPVRRFLSGT' A
#
# COMPACT_ATOMS: atom_id res chain seq x y z
N MET A 1 -6.24 33.59 -4.12
CA MET A 1 -5.79 32.35 -3.47
C MET A 1 -4.54 31.86 -4.19
N PRO A 2 -3.33 31.95 -3.59
CA PRO A 2 -2.15 31.48 -4.28
C PRO A 2 -2.18 29.96 -4.29
N PHE A 3 -2.16 29.38 -5.49
CA PHE A 3 -1.88 27.98 -5.68
C PHE A 3 -0.41 27.77 -5.34
N VAL A 4 -0.11 27.18 -4.18
CA VAL A 4 1.27 26.83 -3.80
C VAL A 4 1.72 25.76 -4.79
N ARG A 5 2.59 26.13 -5.72
CA ARG A 5 3.35 25.18 -6.53
C ARG A 5 4.23 24.41 -5.55
N THR A 6 3.88 23.17 -5.25
CA THR A 6 4.76 22.29 -4.49
C THR A 6 5.97 22.03 -5.38
N GLU A 7 7.13 22.60 -5.05
CA GLU A 7 8.39 22.08 -5.57
C GLU A 7 8.48 20.63 -5.11
N LEU A 8 8.26 19.70 -6.03
CA LEU A 8 8.26 18.27 -5.73
C LEU A 8 9.69 17.87 -5.38
N ALA A 9 9.99 17.83 -4.08
CA ALA A 9 11.20 17.20 -3.60
C ALA A 9 11.24 15.75 -4.10
N PRO A 10 12.41 15.24 -4.55
CA PRO A 10 12.51 13.88 -5.04
C PRO A 10 12.14 12.89 -3.93
N LEU A 11 11.28 11.92 -4.28
CA LEU A 11 10.88 10.88 -3.34
C LEU A 11 12.08 9.98 -2.99
N PRO A 12 12.23 9.56 -1.72
CA PRO A 12 13.31 8.66 -1.31
C PRO A 12 13.25 7.34 -2.06
N ALA A 13 14.40 6.68 -2.30
CA ALA A 13 14.47 5.41 -3.02
C ALA A 13 13.55 4.34 -2.41
N ARG A 14 13.59 4.19 -1.08
CA ARG A 14 12.64 3.39 -0.29
C ARG A 14 11.33 4.16 -0.12
N LYS A 15 10.25 3.66 -0.73
CA LYS A 15 8.94 4.31 -0.72
C LYS A 15 8.11 3.87 0.49
N ARG A 16 7.15 4.74 0.84
CA ARG A 16 6.04 4.45 1.76
C ARG A 16 4.78 4.30 0.91
N ILE A 17 4.23 3.10 0.85
CA ILE A 17 3.18 2.73 -0.11
C ILE A 17 1.92 2.35 0.66
N ALA A 18 0.82 3.07 0.42
CA ALA A 18 -0.49 2.70 0.93
C ALA A 18 -1.23 1.80 -0.09
N LEU A 19 -1.69 0.65 0.37
CA LEU A 19 -2.45 -0.34 -0.40
C LEU A 19 -3.89 -0.36 0.13
N VAL A 20 -4.81 0.09 -0.71
CA VAL A 20 -6.23 0.24 -0.37
C VAL A 20 -7.04 -0.35 -1.52
N ALA A 21 -8.08 -1.12 -1.19
CA ALA A 21 -9.00 -1.70 -2.15
C ALA A 21 -10.40 -1.81 -1.51
N HIS A 22 -11.42 -1.58 -2.34
CA HIS A 22 -12.80 -1.95 -2.02
C HIS A 22 -12.95 -3.47 -2.04
N ASP A 23 -14.03 -4.00 -1.43
CA ASP A 23 -14.22 -5.43 -1.23
C ASP A 23 -14.06 -6.26 -2.51
N HIS A 24 -14.66 -5.82 -3.63
CA HIS A 24 -14.57 -6.52 -4.91
C HIS A 24 -13.20 -6.43 -5.60
N GLU A 25 -12.33 -5.52 -5.13
CA GLU A 25 -10.99 -5.30 -5.71
C GLU A 25 -9.86 -5.89 -4.86
N LYS A 26 -10.17 -6.46 -3.69
CA LYS A 26 -9.14 -7.01 -2.79
C LYS A 26 -8.42 -8.19 -3.41
N ASP A 27 -9.14 -9.06 -4.12
CA ASP A 27 -8.54 -10.22 -4.80
C ASP A 27 -7.65 -9.77 -5.95
N SER A 28 -8.09 -8.77 -6.73
CA SER A 28 -7.29 -8.13 -7.78
C SER A 28 -6.01 -7.51 -7.22
N LEU A 29 -6.12 -6.77 -6.11
CA LEU A 29 -4.98 -6.16 -5.44
C LEU A 29 -4.03 -7.22 -4.88
N LEU A 30 -4.56 -8.30 -4.29
CA LEU A 30 -3.74 -9.39 -3.77
C LEU A 30 -3.00 -10.11 -4.90
N ALA A 31 -3.65 -10.37 -6.03
CA ALA A 31 -3.03 -10.97 -7.21
C ALA A 31 -1.90 -10.07 -7.75
N TRP A 32 -2.16 -8.76 -7.88
CA TRP A 32 -1.14 -7.79 -8.28
C TRP A 32 0.04 -7.77 -7.29
N ALA A 33 -0.24 -7.75 -5.99
CA ALA A 33 0.79 -7.72 -4.96
C ALA A 33 1.62 -9.01 -4.93
N ARG A 34 1.03 -10.15 -5.28
CA ARG A 34 1.74 -11.44 -5.40
C ARG A 34 2.77 -11.40 -6.52
N VAL A 35 2.41 -10.85 -7.69
CA VAL A 35 3.33 -10.67 -8.82
C VAL A 35 4.49 -9.73 -8.46
N HIS A 36 4.21 -8.68 -7.68
CA HIS A 36 5.19 -7.65 -7.32
C HIS A 36 5.82 -7.84 -5.93
N ARG A 37 5.66 -9.02 -5.33
CA ARG A 37 6.00 -9.27 -3.93
C ARG A 37 7.41 -8.81 -3.56
N ASP A 38 8.40 -9.18 -4.36
CA ASP A 38 9.81 -8.91 -4.06
C ASP A 38 10.18 -7.44 -4.26
N ALA A 39 9.45 -6.71 -5.11
CA ALA A 39 9.58 -5.26 -5.21
C ALA A 39 8.95 -4.58 -3.99
N LEU A 40 7.76 -5.01 -3.59
CA LEU A 40 7.04 -4.50 -2.42
C LEU A 40 7.80 -4.75 -1.12
N ALA A 41 8.49 -5.88 -1.00
CA ALA A 41 9.32 -6.23 0.17
C ALA A 41 10.46 -5.23 0.45
N LYS A 42 10.86 -4.42 -0.53
CA LYS A 42 11.91 -3.40 -0.40
C LYS A 42 11.37 -2.06 0.14
N HIS A 43 10.08 -1.98 0.43
CA HIS A 43 9.38 -0.74 0.77
C HIS A 43 8.61 -0.87 2.08
N GLU A 44 8.16 0.27 2.60
CA GLU A 44 7.26 0.28 3.76
C GLU A 44 5.82 0.25 3.28
N LEU A 45 5.10 -0.80 3.67
CA LEU A 45 3.73 -1.01 3.24
C LEU A 45 2.74 -0.60 4.34
N PHE A 46 1.67 0.05 3.91
CA PHE A 46 0.57 0.51 4.74
C PHE A 46 -0.73 0.01 4.13
N GLY A 47 -1.74 -0.31 4.94
CA GLY A 47 -3.05 -0.70 4.43
C GLY A 47 -4.14 -0.58 5.48
N THR A 48 -5.40 -0.56 5.06
CA THR A 48 -6.55 -0.56 5.97
C THR A 48 -6.86 -1.99 6.44
N GLY A 49 -7.66 -2.12 7.51
CA GLY A 49 -7.84 -3.35 8.29
C GLY A 49 -7.83 -4.66 7.50
N THR A 50 -8.81 -4.85 6.61
CA THR A 50 -8.96 -6.10 5.85
C THR A 50 -7.94 -6.22 4.73
N THR A 51 -7.73 -5.17 3.93
CA THR A 51 -6.77 -5.18 2.80
C THR A 51 -5.34 -5.43 3.27
N GLY A 52 -4.88 -4.68 4.27
CA GLY A 52 -3.54 -4.84 4.84
C GLY A 52 -3.35 -6.17 5.56
N GLY A 53 -4.42 -6.68 6.20
CA GLY A 53 -4.41 -8.00 6.84
C GLY A 53 -4.23 -9.14 5.82
N MET A 54 -5.00 -9.12 4.74
CA MET A 54 -4.93 -10.10 3.65
C MET A 54 -3.53 -10.14 3.03
N ILE A 55 -2.97 -8.98 2.66
CA ILE A 55 -1.64 -8.89 2.04
C ILE A 55 -0.55 -9.42 2.98
N ALA A 56 -0.61 -9.06 4.27
CA ALA A 56 0.37 -9.52 5.24
C ALA A 56 0.31 -11.04 5.44
N SER A 57 -0.89 -11.61 5.57
CA SER A 57 -1.12 -13.04 5.78
C SER A 57 -0.71 -13.87 4.55
N GLU A 58 -1.15 -13.47 3.36
CA GLU A 58 -1.04 -14.27 2.14
C GLU A 58 0.35 -14.19 1.47
N LEU A 59 1.06 -13.08 1.68
CA LEU A 59 2.34 -12.81 1.01
C LEU A 59 3.54 -12.77 1.98
N GLY A 60 3.28 -12.83 3.29
CA GLY A 60 4.31 -12.73 4.33
C GLY A 60 5.02 -11.38 4.34
N LEU A 61 4.35 -10.32 3.91
CA LEU A 61 4.91 -8.96 3.86
C LEU A 61 4.55 -8.17 5.12
N PRO A 62 5.49 -7.43 5.73
CA PRO A 62 5.16 -6.55 6.85
C PRO A 62 4.32 -5.37 6.37
N VAL A 63 3.06 -5.29 6.82
CA VAL A 63 2.13 -4.18 6.49
C VAL A 63 1.69 -3.49 7.78
N ARG A 64 1.88 -2.17 7.87
CA ARG A 64 1.30 -1.37 8.95
C ARG A 64 -0.18 -1.16 8.67
N ARG A 65 -1.03 -1.68 9.56
CA ARG A 65 -2.48 -1.63 9.41
C ARG A 65 -3.09 -0.40 10.07
N PHE A 66 -4.07 0.19 9.39
CA PHE A 66 -4.93 1.27 9.90
C PHE A 66 -6.39 0.80 9.98
N LEU A 67 -7.23 1.60 10.63
CA LEU A 67 -8.67 1.33 10.70
C LEU A 67 -9.28 1.27 9.29
N SER A 68 -10.25 0.40 9.09
CA SER A 68 -11.07 0.44 7.88
C SER A 68 -11.95 1.69 7.94
N GLY A 69 -12.03 2.44 6.85
CA GLY A 69 -13.09 3.43 6.69
C GLY A 69 -14.43 2.70 6.63
N THR A 70 -15.44 3.27 7.28
CA THR A 70 -16.86 2.94 7.07
C THR A 70 -17.36 3.63 5.82
#